data_AF-A0A7V0L1G6-F1
#
_entry.id   AF-A0A7V0L1G6-F1
#
_cell.length_a   1.000
_cell.length_b   1.000
_cell.length_c   1.000
_cell.angle_alpha   90.00
_cell.angle_beta   90.00
_cell.angle_gamma   90.00
#
_symmetry.space_group_name_H-M   'P 1'
#
loop_
_entity.id
_entity.type
_entity.pdbx_description
1 polymer ?
#
loop_
_entity_poly.entity_id
_entity_poly.type
_entity_poly.pdbx_seq_one_letter_code
_entity_poly.pdbx_strand_id
1 'polypeptide(L)'
;MKLWTVAIIVLILNLPFGYWRANVKKFSYQWFLAVHIPVPFVIAMRIFGGLGWQFITFPILVGAFFVGQLLGGLLNHNWKKFAKTPVSSCLVWNMVQECRTSVKK
;
A
#
# COMPACT_ATOMS: atom_id res chain seq x y z
N MET A 1 -7.78 -17.01 -12.06
CA MET A 1 -8.35 -16.48 -10.79
C MET A 1 -9.49 -15.50 -11.09
N LYS A 2 -10.45 -15.27 -10.19
CA LYS A 2 -11.48 -14.23 -10.40
C LYS A 2 -10.81 -12.84 -10.33
N LEU A 3 -11.19 -11.93 -11.24
CA LEU A 3 -10.64 -10.57 -11.33
C LEU A 3 -10.69 -9.83 -9.99
N TRP A 4 -11.81 -9.95 -9.27
CA TRP A 4 -12.02 -9.34 -7.96
C TRP A 4 -11.00 -9.79 -6.92
N THR A 5 -10.62 -11.07 -6.93
CA THR A 5 -9.60 -11.59 -6.00
C THR A 5 -8.25 -10.93 -6.24
N VAL A 6 -7.84 -10.79 -7.51
CA VAL A 6 -6.58 -10.12 -7.85
C VAL A 6 -6.64 -8.63 -7.49
N ALA A 7 -7.77 -7.96 -7.75
CA ALA A 7 -7.95 -6.55 -7.39
C ALA A 7 -7.87 -6.32 -5.87
N ILE A 8 -8.49 -7.18 -5.06
CA ILE A 8 -8.40 -7.11 -3.59
C ILE A 8 -6.96 -7.33 -3.12
N ILE A 9 -6.26 -8.32 -3.67
CA ILE A 9 -4.85 -8.57 -3.32
C ILE A 9 -3.99 -7.36 -3.69
N VAL A 10 -4.17 -6.79 -4.88
CA VAL A 10 -3.46 -5.59 -5.32
C VAL A 10 -3.73 -4.42 -4.37
N LEU A 11 -4.98 -4.22 -3.95
CA LEU A 11 -5.35 -3.16 -3.02
C LEU A 11 -4.67 -3.34 -1.66
N ILE A 12 -4.75 -4.54 -1.08
CA ILE A 12 -4.12 -4.86 0.22
C ILE A 12 -2.60 -4.71 0.14
N LEU A 13 -1.99 -5.19 -0.94
CA LEU A 13 -0.56 -5.07 -1.16
C LEU A 13 -0.15 -3.61 -1.28
N ASN A 14 -0.95 -2.76 -1.95
CA ASN A 14 -0.64 -1.33 -2.13
C ASN A 14 -0.85 -0.47 -0.88
N LEU A 15 -1.59 -0.94 0.11
CA LEU A 15 -1.83 -0.22 1.37
C LEU A 15 -0.52 0.12 2.12
N PRO A 16 0.36 -0.84 2.45
CA PRO A 16 1.63 -0.54 3.12
C PRO A 16 2.58 0.30 2.25
N PHE A 17 2.58 0.13 0.93
CA PHE A 17 3.41 0.97 0.04
C PHE A 17 2.88 2.40 -0.04
N GLY A 18 1.56 2.59 -0.06
CA GLY A 18 0.93 3.91 0.05
C GLY A 18 1.26 4.60 1.37
N TYR A 19 1.26 3.84 2.46
CA TYR A 19 1.67 4.30 3.79
C TYR A 19 3.14 4.72 3.82
N TRP A 20 4.03 3.89 3.27
CA TRP A 20 5.46 4.17 3.19
C TRP A 20 5.74 5.41 2.34
N ARG A 21 5.14 5.50 1.15
CA ARG A 21 5.24 6.65 0.24
C ARG A 21 4.86 7.98 0.90
N ALA A 22 3.87 7.97 1.80
CA ALA A 22 3.43 9.15 2.53
C ALA A 22 4.32 9.52 3.74
N ASN A 23 5.16 8.59 4.21
CA ASN A 23 6.10 8.83 5.31
C ASN A 23 7.41 9.48 4.82
N VAL A 24 7.83 9.17 3.59
CA VAL A 24 9.13 9.59 3.03
C VAL A 24 9.04 10.90 2.23
N LYS A 25 10.19 11.58 2.05
CA LYS A 25 10.28 12.81 1.25
C LYS A 25 9.95 12.52 -0.22
N LYS A 26 9.04 13.30 -0.82
CA LYS A 26 8.72 13.22 -2.25
C LYS A 26 10.00 13.37 -3.09
N PHE A 27 10.13 12.57 -4.14
CA PHE A 27 11.32 12.50 -5.02
C PHE A 27 12.62 12.00 -4.36
N SER A 28 12.56 11.39 -3.18
CA SER A 28 13.70 10.62 -2.65
C SER A 28 13.81 9.24 -3.31
N TYR A 29 14.98 8.61 -3.23
CA TYR A 29 15.18 7.21 -3.64
C TYR A 29 14.16 6.25 -3.00
N GLN A 30 13.85 6.45 -1.71
CA GLN A 30 12.84 5.65 -1.02
C GLN A 30 11.43 5.87 -1.56
N TRP A 31 11.08 7.12 -1.92
CA TRP A 31 9.80 7.42 -2.56
C TRP A 31 9.67 6.75 -3.93
N PHE A 32 10.76 6.76 -4.71
CA PHE A 32 10.81 6.08 -6.00
C PHE A 32 10.57 4.58 -5.83
N LEU A 33 11.26 3.93 -4.90
CA LEU A 33 11.07 2.51 -4.60
C LEU A 33 9.65 2.20 -4.12
N ALA A 34 9.07 3.02 -3.25
CA ALA A 34 7.71 2.82 -2.75
C ALA A 34 6.64 2.88 -3.86
N VAL A 35 6.88 3.65 -4.93
CA VAL A 35 5.97 3.73 -6.09
C VAL A 35 6.25 2.62 -7.10
N HIS A 36 7.52 2.29 -7.34
CA HIS A 36 7.90 1.38 -8.41
C HIS A 36 7.85 -0.08 -8.00
N ILE A 37 8.21 -0.48 -6.77
CA ILE A 37 8.15 -1.88 -6.32
C ILE A 37 6.74 -2.51 -6.48
N PRO A 38 5.65 -1.80 -6.16
CA PRO A 38 4.30 -2.32 -6.34
C PRO A 38 3.95 -2.63 -7.80
N VAL A 39 4.52 -1.93 -8.78
CA VAL A 39 4.16 -2.05 -10.20
C VAL A 39 4.55 -3.42 -10.77
N PRO A 40 5.80 -3.91 -10.65
CA PRO A 40 6.18 -5.29 -11.00
C PRO A 40 5.33 -6.34 -10.28
N PHE A 41 4.97 -6.11 -9.02
CA PHE A 41 4.09 -7.03 -8.29
C PHE A 41 2.71 -7.15 -8.93
N VAL A 42 2.09 -6.03 -9.34
CA VAL A 42 0.81 -6.05 -10.04
C VAL A 42 0.92 -6.77 -11.40
N ILE A 43 2.01 -6.52 -12.13
CA ILE A 43 2.28 -7.18 -13.42
C ILE A 43 2.42 -8.69 -13.22
N ALA A 44 3.18 -9.12 -12.21
CA ALA A 44 3.32 -10.54 -11.86
C ALA A 44 1.97 -11.16 -11.50
N MET A 45 1.19 -10.50 -10.63
CA MET A 45 -0.15 -10.95 -10.25
C MET A 45 -1.10 -11.09 -11.44
N ARG A 46 -0.93 -10.25 -12.47
CA ARG A 46 -1.69 -10.34 -13.72
C ARG A 46 -1.32 -11.58 -14.52
N ILE A 47 -0.02 -11.84 -14.68
CA ILE A 47 0.51 -13.02 -15.40
C ILE A 47 0.10 -14.31 -14.68
N PHE A 48 0.35 -14.42 -13.38
CA PHE A 48 -0.01 -15.60 -12.58
C PHE A 48 -1.53 -15.76 -12.42
N GLY A 49 -2.28 -14.66 -12.39
CA GLY A 49 -3.74 -14.68 -12.29
C GLY A 49 -4.45 -15.23 -13.53
N GLY A 50 -3.73 -15.39 -14.65
CA GLY A 50 -4.29 -15.77 -15.95
C GLY A 50 -5.23 -14.70 -16.51
N LEU A 51 -5.06 -13.44 -16.08
CA LEU A 51 -5.83 -12.31 -16.58
C LEU A 51 -5.29 -12.01 -17.97
N GLY A 52 -5.91 -12.61 -18.99
CA GLY A 52 -5.54 -12.45 -20.40
C GLY A 52 -5.50 -10.97 -20.81
N TRP A 53 -5.13 -10.67 -22.06
CA TRP A 53 -4.97 -9.30 -22.58
C TRP A 53 -6.29 -8.53 -22.79
N GLN A 54 -7.27 -8.72 -21.91
CA GLN A 54 -8.53 -7.99 -21.96
C GLN A 54 -8.37 -6.59 -21.39
N PHE A 55 -8.55 -5.58 -22.25
CA PHE A 55 -8.44 -4.17 -21.92
C PHE A 55 -9.29 -3.75 -20.71
N ILE A 56 -10.45 -4.37 -20.50
CA ILE A 56 -11.37 -4.10 -19.38
C ILE A 56 -10.71 -4.37 -18.00
N THR A 57 -9.78 -5.32 -17.92
CA THR A 57 -9.13 -5.68 -16.65
C THR A 57 -8.12 -4.64 -16.19
N PHE A 58 -7.57 -3.83 -17.12
CA PHE A 58 -6.53 -2.85 -16.82
C PHE A 58 -7.05 -1.69 -15.96
N PRO A 59 -8.14 -0.97 -16.33
CA PRO A 59 -8.68 0.10 -15.50
C PRO A 59 -9.05 -0.36 -14.08
N ILE A 60 -9.54 -1.60 -13.94
CA ILE A 60 -9.94 -2.15 -12.64
C ILE A 60 -8.72 -2.36 -11.74
N LEU A 61 -7.66 -3.00 -12.26
CA LEU A 61 -6.42 -3.23 -11.51
C LEU A 61 -5.69 -1.93 -11.19
N VAL A 62 -5.62 -1.02 -12.16
CA VAL A 62 -5.02 0.31 -12.00
C VAL A 62 -5.82 1.13 -10.98
N GLY A 63 -7.15 1.08 -11.04
CA GLY A 63 -8.02 1.69 -10.04
C GLY A 63 -7.75 1.14 -8.64
N ALA A 64 -7.71 -0.19 -8.49
CA ALA A 64 -7.41 -0.84 -7.21
C ALA A 64 -6.02 -0.47 -6.67
N PHE A 65 -5.03 -0.35 -7.56
CA PHE A 65 -3.68 0.10 -7.24
C PHE A 65 -3.66 1.52 -6.66
N PHE A 66 -4.25 2.48 -7.38
CA PHE A 66 -4.30 3.87 -6.95
C PHE A 66 -5.11 4.03 -5.67
N VAL A 67 -6.27 3.35 -5.57
CA VAL A 67 -7.08 3.34 -4.35
C VAL A 67 -6.28 2.80 -3.16
N GLY A 68 -5.56 1.68 -3.32
CA GLY A 68 -4.70 1.13 -2.27
C GLY A 68 -3.60 2.11 -1.84
N GLN A 69 -2.92 2.76 -2.79
CA GLN A 69 -1.88 3.74 -2.46
C GLN A 69 -2.42 5.02 -1.80
N LEU A 70 -3.62 5.47 -2.19
CA LEU A 70 -4.28 6.63 -1.59
C LEU A 70 -4.75 6.31 -0.17
N LEU A 71 -5.41 5.16 0.03
CA LEU A 71 -5.85 4.69 1.34
C LEU A 71 -4.66 4.52 2.30
N GLY A 72 -3.55 3.93 1.84
CA GLY A 72 -2.33 3.82 2.63
C GLY A 72 -1.77 5.18 3.05
N GLY A 73 -1.79 6.15 2.15
CA GLY A 73 -1.35 7.52 2.45
C GLY A 73 -2.28 8.26 3.40
N LEU A 74 -3.60 8.10 3.24
CA LEU A 74 -4.61 8.67 4.13
C LEU A 74 -4.49 8.07 5.53
N LEU A 75 -4.24 6.77 5.61
CA LEU A 75 -4.01 6.05 6.86
C LEU A 75 -2.79 6.64 7.57
N ASN A 76 -1.66 6.86 6.89
CA ASN A 76 -0.49 7.53 7.48
C ASN A 76 -0.82 8.93 8.01
N HIS A 77 -1.51 9.73 7.20
CA HIS A 77 -1.87 11.10 7.57
C HIS A 77 -2.79 11.15 8.80
N ASN A 78 -3.80 10.27 8.86
CA ASN A 78 -4.70 10.18 10.01
C ASN A 78 -3.97 9.60 11.22
N TRP A 79 -3.12 8.59 11.03
CA TRP A 79 -2.34 8.00 12.12
C TRP A 79 -1.41 9.04 12.76
N LYS A 80 -0.76 9.91 11.98
CA LYS A 80 0.04 11.03 12.49
C LYS A 80 -0.71 11.94 13.45
N LYS A 81 -2.03 12.10 13.29
CA LYS A 81 -2.85 12.95 14.15
C LYS A 81 -3.17 12.31 15.50
N PHE A 82 -3.27 10.97 15.54
CA PHE A 82 -3.71 10.23 16.72
C PHE A 82 -2.58 9.43 17.40
N ALA A 83 -1.45 9.20 16.73
CA ALA A 83 -0.35 8.42 17.27
C ALA A 83 0.31 9.11 18.46
N LYS A 84 0.64 8.31 19.47
CA LYS A 84 1.42 8.76 20.63
C LYS A 84 2.92 8.73 20.35
N THR A 85 3.35 8.00 19.32
CA THR A 85 4.76 7.85 18.94
C THR A 85 5.05 8.37 17.53
N PRO A 86 6.30 8.80 17.22
CA PRO A 86 6.66 9.23 15.88
C PRO A 86 6.43 8.10 14.87
N VAL A 87 5.66 8.38 13.83
CA VAL A 87 5.31 7.38 12.80
C VAL A 87 6.51 7.02 11.94
N SER A 88 6.86 5.74 11.92
CA SER A 88 7.88 5.17 11.04
C SER A 88 7.36 4.92 9.62
N SER A 89 8.25 4.56 8.71
CA SER A 89 7.93 4.17 7.33
C SER A 89 7.23 2.81 7.21
N CYS A 90 7.26 1.97 8.24
CA CYS A 90 6.64 0.65 8.23
C CYS A 90 5.33 0.63 9.02
N LEU A 91 4.23 0.32 8.35
CA LEU A 91 2.89 0.24 8.94
C LEU A 91 2.84 -0.76 10.11
N VAL A 92 3.41 -1.96 9.93
CA VAL A 92 3.42 -3.03 10.94
C VAL A 92 4.17 -2.59 12.19
N TRP A 93 5.32 -1.93 12.02
CA TRP A 93 6.11 -1.44 13.14
C TRP A 93 5.36 -0.39 13.96
N ASN A 94 4.65 0.53 13.30
CA ASN A 94 3.83 1.53 13.99
C ASN A 94 2.68 0.89 14.77
N MET A 95 2.04 -0.15 14.21
CA MET A 95 0.99 -0.89 14.92
C MET A 95 1.53 -1.60 16.16
N VAL A 96 2.68 -2.26 16.05
CA VAL A 96 3.35 -2.93 17.18
C VAL A 96 3.79 -1.93 18.25
N GLN A 97 4.32 -0.78 17.83
CA GLN A 97 4.80 0.25 18.74
C GLN A 97 3.65 0.89 19.53
N GLU A 98 2.53 1.21 18.87
CA GLU A 98 1.34 1.77 19.51
C GLU A 98 0.69 0.76 20.48
N CYS A 99 0.62 -0.53 20.10
CA CYS A 99 0.19 -1.60 21.01
C CYS A 99 1.12 -1.72 22.22
N ARG A 100 2.44 -1.69 22.03
CA ARG A 100 3.42 -1.76 23.14
C ARG A 100 3.30 -0.58 24.10
N THR A 101 3.06 0.64 23.60
CA THR A 101 2.86 1.81 24.45
C THR A 101 1.52 1.83 25.16
N SER A 102 0.50 1.18 24.60
CA SER A 102 -0.83 1.09 25.22
C SER A 102 -0.88 0.05 26.35
N VAL A 103 -0.06 -1.00 26.28
CA VAL A 103 0.06 -2.03 27.34
C VAL A 103 0.92 -1.58 28.53
N LYS A 104 1.83 -0.61 28.34
CA LYS A 104 2.70 -0.09 29.41
C LYS A 104 2.04 0.97 30.31
N LYS A 105 0.79 1.34 30.06
CA LYS A 105 0.04 2.34 30.82
C LYS A 105 -0.98 1.65 31.71
#